data_AF-A0A1B1AFN2-F1
#
_entry.id   AF-A0A1B1AFN2-F1
#
_cell.length_a   1.000
_cell.length_b   1.000
_cell.length_c   1.000
_cell.angle_alpha   90.00
_cell.angle_beta   90.00
_cell.angle_gamma   90.00
#
_symmetry.space_group_name_H-M   'P 1'
#
loop_
_entity.id
_entity.type
_entity.pdbx_description
1 polymer ?
#
loop_
_entity_poly.entity_id
_entity_poly.type
_entity_poly.pdbx_seq_one_letter_code
_entity_poly.pdbx_strand_id
1 'polypeptide(L)'
;MRAPPIPQRIPPLAWRKPAFVWTPIALALSIGWPVAAFYDDITPQRLVIIALFVVFALALISLGLSYAFGRAPKSRRIVVLHVVFAGVVAMIAAPLVLSWLVPVLGGGEHEGGEPFSIAMSAATTPLVVIVGLPVVLVSGIVFAWTALKRGTPPQPEDYRHDVQPFR
;
A
#
# COMPACT_ATOMS: atom_id res chain seq x y z
N MET A 1 29.94 4.33 38.21
CA MET A 1 29.96 3.68 36.87
C MET A 1 28.55 3.78 36.30
N ARG A 2 28.34 4.43 35.15
CA ARG A 2 27.03 4.48 34.49
C ARG A 2 26.80 3.12 33.82
N ALA A 3 25.70 2.44 34.17
CA ALA A 3 25.29 1.25 33.44
C ALA A 3 25.11 1.59 31.95
N PRO A 4 25.52 0.71 31.02
CA PRO A 4 25.30 0.93 29.60
C PRO A 4 23.79 1.05 29.33
N PRO A 5 23.35 1.98 28.47
CA PRO A 5 21.94 2.13 28.14
C PRO A 5 21.41 0.85 27.51
N ILE A 6 20.34 0.29 28.10
CA ILE A 6 19.69 -0.93 27.61
C ILE A 6 19.15 -0.67 26.19
N PRO A 7 19.38 -1.57 25.21
CA PRO A 7 18.84 -1.41 23.86
C PRO A 7 17.30 -1.36 23.90
N GLN A 8 16.72 -0.20 23.58
CA GLN A 8 15.26 -0.06 23.51
C GLN A 8 14.73 -0.83 22.29
N ARG A 9 14.05 -1.96 22.54
CA ARG A 9 13.33 -2.69 21.49
C ARG A 9 12.04 -1.95 21.15
N ILE A 10 11.99 -1.29 19.99
CA ILE A 10 10.76 -0.65 19.49
C ILE A 10 9.72 -1.74 19.22
N PRO A 11 8.53 -1.72 19.88
CA PRO A 11 7.51 -2.73 19.66
C PRO A 11 6.97 -2.67 18.22
N PRO A 12 6.62 -3.82 17.62
CA PRO A 12 6.04 -3.83 16.29
C PRO A 12 4.68 -3.12 16.29
N LEU A 13 4.26 -2.63 15.12
CA LEU A 13 2.91 -2.14 14.94
C LEU A 13 1.92 -3.29 15.04
N ALA A 14 0.77 -2.99 15.62
CA ALA A 14 -0.35 -3.91 15.74
C ALA A 14 -1.55 -3.36 14.98
N TRP A 15 -2.34 -4.27 14.40
CA TRP A 15 -3.65 -3.94 13.86
C TRP A 15 -4.55 -3.37 14.96
N ARG A 16 -5.34 -2.35 14.60
CA ARG A 16 -6.43 -1.90 15.48
C ARG A 16 -7.44 -3.04 15.64
N LYS A 17 -7.92 -3.22 16.87
CA LYS A 17 -8.92 -4.25 17.19
C LYS A 17 -10.31 -3.61 17.15
N PRO A 18 -11.33 -4.28 16.58
CA PRO A 18 -11.23 -5.50 15.78
C PRO A 18 -10.68 -5.26 14.36
N ALA A 19 -9.73 -6.09 13.91
CA ALA A 19 -9.06 -5.88 12.61
C ALA A 19 -10.03 -6.00 11.43
N PHE A 20 -11.02 -6.88 11.53
CA PHE A 20 -12.04 -7.08 10.48
C PHE A 20 -12.94 -5.85 10.26
N VAL A 21 -12.99 -4.90 11.20
CA VAL A 21 -13.71 -3.62 11.03
C VAL A 21 -12.77 -2.53 10.54
N TRP A 22 -11.60 -2.39 11.18
CA TRP A 22 -10.68 -1.29 10.88
C TRP A 22 -9.99 -1.44 9.52
N THR A 23 -9.73 -2.66 9.06
CA THR A 23 -9.07 -2.89 7.77
C THR A 23 -9.97 -2.49 6.59
N PRO A 24 -11.24 -2.92 6.50
CA PRO A 24 -12.15 -2.44 5.47
C PRO A 24 -12.34 -0.92 5.49
N ILE A 25 -12.46 -0.31 6.67
CA ILE A 25 -12.57 1.16 6.80
C ILE A 25 -11.30 1.84 6.26
N ALA A 26 -10.12 1.35 6.64
CA ALA A 26 -8.85 1.90 6.15
C ALA A 26 -8.73 1.79 4.63
N LEU A 27 -9.13 0.65 4.04
CA LEU A 27 -9.16 0.48 2.59
C LEU A 27 -10.17 1.43 1.94
N ALA A 28 -11.39 1.51 2.46
CA ALA A 28 -12.42 2.39 1.95
C ALA A 28 -11.98 3.87 1.95
N LEU A 29 -11.33 4.35 3.02
CA LEU A 29 -10.81 5.72 3.06
C LEU A 29 -9.63 5.93 2.11
N SER A 30 -8.76 4.93 1.97
CA SER A 30 -7.56 5.03 1.13
C SER A 30 -7.86 4.93 -0.36
N ILE A 31 -8.94 4.21 -0.72
CA ILE A 31 -9.44 4.05 -2.10
C ILE A 31 -10.51 5.11 -2.41
N GLY A 32 -11.26 5.57 -1.42
CA GLY A 32 -12.38 6.47 -1.62
C GLY A 32 -11.97 7.85 -2.10
N TRP A 33 -10.88 8.43 -1.55
CA TRP A 33 -10.50 9.79 -1.89
C TRP A 33 -10.00 9.97 -3.35
N PRO A 34 -9.17 9.07 -3.95
CA PRO A 34 -8.81 9.22 -5.35
C PRO A 34 -9.99 8.91 -6.27
N VAL A 35 -10.86 7.98 -5.87
CA VAL A 35 -12.08 7.63 -6.63
C VAL A 35 -13.05 8.80 -6.67
N ALA A 36 -13.17 9.55 -5.58
CA ALA A 36 -13.94 10.79 -5.54
C ALA A 36 -13.40 11.86 -6.49
N ALA A 37 -12.12 11.83 -6.86
CA ALA A 37 -11.57 12.78 -7.85
C ALA A 37 -12.05 12.51 -9.29
N PHE A 38 -12.61 11.33 -9.56
CA PHE A 38 -13.15 10.93 -10.86
C PHE A 38 -14.66 10.67 -10.80
N TYR A 39 -15.39 11.37 -9.91
CA TYR A 39 -16.81 11.10 -9.69
C TYR A 39 -17.69 11.42 -10.92
N ASP A 40 -17.23 12.32 -11.79
CA ASP A 40 -17.96 12.76 -12.98
C ASP A 40 -17.89 11.76 -14.15
N ASP A 41 -16.90 10.85 -14.18
CA ASP A 41 -16.69 9.93 -15.30
C ASP A 41 -16.45 8.49 -14.82
N ILE A 42 -17.38 7.60 -15.16
CA ILE A 42 -17.41 6.21 -14.71
C ILE A 42 -16.24 5.37 -15.23
N THR A 43 -15.70 5.68 -16.41
CA THR A 43 -14.64 4.89 -17.04
C THR A 43 -13.30 5.03 -16.31
N PRO A 44 -12.72 6.24 -16.15
CA PRO A 44 -11.51 6.43 -15.36
C PRO A 44 -11.73 6.07 -13.89
N GLN A 45 -12.93 6.28 -13.35
CA GLN A 45 -13.26 5.87 -11.99
C GLN A 45 -13.08 4.35 -11.79
N ARG A 46 -13.60 3.52 -12.70
CA ARG A 46 -13.43 2.05 -12.65
C ARG A 46 -11.96 1.65 -12.74
N LEU A 47 -11.19 2.27 -13.64
CA LEU A 47 -9.75 2.02 -13.76
C LEU A 47 -9.01 2.35 -12.48
N VAL A 48 -9.31 3.48 -11.85
CA VAL A 48 -8.71 3.92 -10.58
C VAL A 48 -9.06 2.96 -9.45
N ILE A 49 -10.32 2.52 -9.36
CA ILE A 49 -10.75 1.52 -8.38
C ILE A 49 -9.93 0.23 -8.54
N ILE A 50 -9.89 -0.33 -9.75
CA ILE A 50 -9.16 -1.58 -10.04
C ILE A 50 -7.67 -1.42 -9.71
N ALA A 51 -7.04 -0.33 -10.16
CA ALA A 51 -5.63 -0.07 -9.92
C ALA A 51 -5.31 0.01 -8.42
N LEU A 52 -6.13 0.73 -7.64
CA LEU A 52 -5.92 0.85 -6.21
C LEU A 52 -6.14 -0.47 -5.48
N PHE A 53 -7.14 -1.27 -5.86
CA PHE A 53 -7.32 -2.62 -5.31
C PHE A 53 -6.11 -3.50 -5.57
N VAL A 54 -5.56 -3.48 -6.79
CA VAL A 54 -4.34 -4.23 -7.13
C VAL A 54 -3.15 -3.77 -6.29
N VAL A 55 -2.93 -2.45 -6.17
CA VAL A 55 -1.85 -1.89 -5.36
C VAL A 55 -1.97 -2.31 -3.89
N PHE A 56 -3.16 -2.20 -3.30
CA PHE A 56 -3.37 -2.60 -1.91
C PHE A 56 -3.26 -4.11 -1.72
N ALA A 57 -3.72 -4.92 -2.67
CA ALA A 57 -3.55 -6.37 -2.61
C ALA A 57 -2.06 -6.76 -2.58
N LEU A 58 -1.26 -6.22 -3.50
CA LEU A 58 0.19 -6.44 -3.55
C LEU A 58 0.89 -5.95 -2.27
N ALA A 59 0.49 -4.78 -1.76
CA ALA A 59 1.04 -4.23 -0.53
C ALA A 59 0.72 -5.13 0.68
N LEU A 60 -0.51 -5.65 0.79
CA LEU A 60 -0.91 -6.54 1.87
C LEU A 60 -0.22 -7.91 1.78
N ILE A 61 -0.03 -8.46 0.58
CA ILE A 61 0.76 -9.68 0.36
C ILE A 61 2.21 -9.45 0.80
N SER A 62 2.84 -8.37 0.34
CA SER A 62 4.21 -8.02 0.70
C SER A 62 4.37 -7.84 2.20
N LEU A 63 3.42 -7.16 2.84
CA LEU A 63 3.39 -6.96 4.29
C LEU A 63 3.21 -8.29 5.04
N GLY A 64 2.28 -9.14 4.57
CA GLY A 64 2.02 -10.47 5.14
C GLY A 64 3.25 -11.37 5.07
N LEU A 65 3.97 -11.36 3.94
CA LEU A 65 5.25 -12.06 3.80
C LEU A 65 6.29 -11.53 4.80
N SER A 66 6.39 -10.21 4.95
CA SER A 66 7.31 -9.60 5.92
C SER A 66 7.00 -10.05 7.36
N TYR A 67 5.72 -10.15 7.73
CA TYR A 67 5.30 -10.73 9.01
C TYR A 67 5.69 -12.21 9.13
N ALA A 68 5.44 -13.02 8.09
CA ALA A 68 5.76 -14.45 8.07
C ALA A 68 7.28 -14.71 8.24
N PHE A 69 8.13 -13.83 7.71
CA PHE A 69 9.59 -13.90 7.88
C PHE A 69 10.11 -13.23 9.17
N GLY A 70 9.23 -12.89 10.14
CA GLY A 70 9.63 -12.30 11.42
C GLY A 70 10.05 -10.83 11.33
N ARG A 71 9.78 -10.14 10.22
CA ARG A 71 10.13 -8.74 9.97
C ARG A 71 8.93 -7.81 10.12
N ALA A 72 8.17 -7.99 11.19
CA ALA A 72 6.99 -7.17 11.47
C ALA A 72 7.34 -5.66 11.46
N PRO A 73 6.52 -4.82 10.79
CA PRO A 73 6.77 -3.39 10.65
C PRO A 73 6.75 -2.70 12.01
N LYS A 74 7.88 -2.05 12.35
CA LYS A 74 8.03 -1.30 13.61
C LYS A 74 7.55 0.15 13.51
N SER A 75 7.32 0.64 12.30
CA SER A 75 6.91 2.03 12.05
C SER A 75 5.94 2.13 10.89
N ARG A 76 5.10 3.17 10.90
CA ARG A 76 4.11 3.41 9.83
C ARG A 76 4.80 3.66 8.50
N ARG A 77 5.99 4.28 8.53
CA ARG A 77 6.84 4.49 7.35
C ARG A 77 7.13 3.19 6.62
N ILE A 78 7.41 2.10 7.33
CA ILE A 78 7.68 0.80 6.69
C ILE A 78 6.45 0.31 5.93
N VAL A 79 5.26 0.46 6.51
CA VAL A 79 4.00 0.05 5.85
C VAL A 79 3.72 0.92 4.62
N VAL A 80 3.89 2.24 4.75
CA VAL A 80 3.78 3.17 3.61
C VAL A 80 4.76 2.79 2.51
N LEU A 81 5.99 2.38 2.83
CA LEU A 81 6.96 1.92 1.83
C LEU A 81 6.50 0.67 1.08
N HIS A 82 5.79 -0.28 1.72
CA HIS A 82 5.23 -1.45 1.01
C HIS A 82 4.15 -1.02 0.02
N VAL A 83 3.29 -0.06 0.42
CA VAL A 83 2.25 0.50 -0.44
C VAL A 83 2.85 1.28 -1.62
N VAL A 84 3.83 2.15 -1.34
CA VAL A 84 4.55 2.91 -2.37
C VAL A 84 5.29 1.98 -3.33
N PHE A 85 5.98 0.97 -2.82
CA PHE A 85 6.67 -0.02 -3.64
C PHE A 85 5.69 -0.79 -4.55
N ALA A 86 4.57 -1.26 -3.99
CA ALA A 86 3.51 -1.89 -4.77
C ALA A 86 2.93 -0.94 -5.85
N GLY A 87 2.78 0.34 -5.51
CA GLY A 87 2.37 1.37 -6.47
C GLY A 87 3.37 1.57 -7.60
N VAL A 88 4.68 1.64 -7.30
CA VAL A 88 5.73 1.74 -8.33
C VAL A 88 5.71 0.52 -9.25
N VAL A 89 5.59 -0.69 -8.67
CA VAL A 89 5.45 -1.92 -9.46
C VAL A 89 4.22 -1.87 -10.37
N ALA A 90 3.08 -1.45 -9.84
CA ALA A 90 1.85 -1.30 -10.63
C ALA A 90 1.98 -0.25 -11.74
N MET A 91 2.65 0.88 -11.48
CA MET A 91 2.88 1.94 -12.47
C MET A 91 3.84 1.50 -13.58
N ILE A 92 4.88 0.73 -13.25
CA ILE A 92 5.79 0.14 -14.25
C ILE A 92 5.06 -0.90 -15.10
N ALA A 93 4.15 -1.67 -14.49
CA ALA A 93 3.33 -2.64 -15.20
C ALA A 93 2.15 -2.00 -15.96
N ALA A 94 1.79 -0.76 -15.65
CA ALA A 94 0.61 -0.09 -16.19
C ALA A 94 0.59 -0.07 -17.72
N PRO A 95 1.71 0.18 -18.43
CA PRO A 95 1.63 0.25 -19.88
C PRO A 95 1.22 -1.07 -20.54
N LEU A 96 1.67 -2.18 -19.96
CA LEU A 96 1.29 -3.51 -20.39
C LEU A 96 -0.16 -3.81 -20.01
N VAL A 97 -0.56 -3.46 -18.78
CA VAL A 97 -1.91 -3.78 -18.28
C VAL A 97 -2.99 -2.97 -19.01
N LEU A 98 -2.74 -1.69 -19.29
CA LEU A 98 -3.69 -0.79 -19.95
C LEU A 98 -3.98 -1.22 -21.40
N SER A 99 -3.00 -1.74 -22.13
CA SER A 99 -3.24 -2.25 -23.48
C SER A 99 -4.24 -3.42 -23.52
N TRP A 100 -4.33 -4.19 -22.42
CA TRP A 100 -5.32 -5.27 -22.28
C TRP A 100 -6.62 -4.80 -21.65
N LEU A 101 -6.57 -3.88 -20.67
CA LEU A 101 -7.75 -3.47 -19.90
C LEU A 101 -8.67 -2.51 -20.65
N VAL A 102 -8.12 -1.58 -21.44
CA VAL A 102 -8.90 -0.53 -22.12
C VAL A 102 -9.90 -1.13 -23.14
N PRO A 103 -9.52 -2.10 -24.00
CA PRO A 103 -10.47 -2.73 -24.91
C PRO A 103 -11.59 -3.50 -24.20
N VAL A 104 -11.29 -4.09 -23.03
CA VAL A 104 -12.24 -4.89 -22.25
C VAL A 104 -13.26 -4.01 -21.52
N LEU A 105 -12.82 -2.85 -21.01
CA LEU A 105 -13.68 -1.93 -20.25
C LEU A 105 -14.42 -0.91 -21.12
N GLY A 106 -13.86 -0.54 -22.27
CA GLY A 106 -14.41 0.44 -23.20
C GLY A 106 -15.44 -0.12 -24.18
N GLY A 107 -16.18 -1.17 -23.78
CA GLY A 107 -17.02 -1.97 -24.66
C GLY A 107 -17.85 -1.14 -25.66
N GLY A 108 -17.50 -1.26 -26.94
CA GLY A 108 -18.46 -1.14 -28.04
C GLY A 108 -18.46 0.13 -28.92
N GLU A 109 -17.88 1.26 -28.54
CA GLU A 109 -18.13 2.52 -29.30
C GLU A 109 -16.89 3.39 -29.58
N HIS A 110 -15.76 2.78 -29.93
CA HIS A 110 -14.68 3.52 -30.60
C HIS A 110 -14.65 3.14 -32.09
N GLU A 111 -15.72 3.47 -32.82
CA GLU A 111 -15.70 3.50 -34.28
C GLU A 111 -14.79 4.66 -34.74
N GLY A 112 -13.48 4.40 -34.82
CA GLY A 112 -12.52 5.28 -35.50
C GLY A 112 -11.29 5.75 -34.72
N GLY A 113 -11.16 5.42 -33.43
CA GLY A 113 -9.94 5.71 -32.67
C GLY A 113 -8.86 4.66 -32.90
N GLU A 114 -7.60 5.06 -33.10
CA GLU A 114 -6.50 4.10 -33.15
C GLU A 114 -6.44 3.28 -31.85
N PRO A 115 -6.23 1.95 -31.92
CA PRO A 115 -6.10 1.12 -30.73
C PRO A 115 -4.93 1.61 -29.89
N PHE A 116 -5.14 1.69 -28.57
CA PHE A 116 -4.13 2.20 -27.64
C PHE A 116 -2.84 1.37 -27.74
N SER A 117 -1.83 1.93 -28.42
CA SER A 117 -0.60 1.21 -28.73
C SER A 117 0.34 1.14 -27.54
N ILE A 118 1.24 0.15 -27.52
CA ILE A 118 2.30 0.04 -26.51
C ILE A 118 3.16 1.31 -26.47
N ALA A 119 3.38 1.96 -27.63
CA ALA A 119 4.12 3.22 -27.72
C ALA A 119 3.38 4.39 -27.06
N MET A 120 2.07 4.53 -27.32
CA MET A 120 1.23 5.52 -26.63
C MET A 120 1.22 5.27 -25.13
N SER A 121 1.09 4.00 -24.73
CA SER A 121 1.09 3.64 -23.32
C SER A 121 2.41 3.93 -22.63
N ALA A 122 3.55 3.63 -23.28
CA ALA A 122 4.87 3.95 -22.76
C ALA A 122 5.07 5.47 -22.60
N ALA A 123 4.55 6.26 -23.55
CA ALA A 123 4.60 7.73 -23.49
C ALA A 123 3.77 8.31 -22.33
N THR A 124 2.72 7.62 -21.86
CA THR A 124 1.95 8.04 -20.68
C THR A 124 2.61 7.69 -19.34
N THR A 125 3.66 6.87 -19.34
CA THR A 125 4.32 6.40 -18.09
C THR A 125 4.78 7.54 -17.18
N PRO A 126 5.45 8.61 -17.67
CA PRO A 126 5.89 9.71 -16.81
C PRO A 126 4.71 10.40 -16.12
N LEU A 127 3.59 10.58 -16.83
CA LEU A 127 2.38 11.17 -16.27
C LEU A 127 1.78 10.27 -15.19
N VAL A 128 1.70 8.97 -15.45
CA VAL A 128 1.23 7.96 -14.48
C VAL A 128 2.07 8.00 -13.21
N VAL A 129 3.40 8.15 -13.31
CA VAL A 129 4.28 8.24 -12.14
C VAL A 129 4.08 9.56 -11.38
N ILE A 130 4.03 10.69 -12.10
CA ILE A 130 3.87 12.02 -11.50
C ILE A 130 2.57 12.13 -10.71
N VAL A 131 1.47 11.58 -11.25
CA VAL A 131 0.15 11.64 -10.63
C VAL A 131 -0.07 10.48 -9.65
N GLY A 132 0.34 9.28 -10.03
CA GLY A 132 0.10 8.06 -9.26
C GLY A 132 0.92 7.97 -7.98
N LEU A 133 2.16 8.46 -7.96
CA LEU A 133 3.03 8.37 -6.78
C LEU A 133 2.48 9.18 -5.58
N PRO A 134 2.07 10.46 -5.74
CA PRO A 134 1.38 11.19 -4.68
C PRO A 134 0.11 10.49 -4.20
N VAL A 135 -0.69 9.95 -5.12
CA VAL A 135 -1.92 9.23 -4.79
C VAL A 135 -1.63 8.02 -3.90
N VAL A 136 -0.71 7.15 -4.34
CA VAL A 136 -0.32 5.95 -3.58
C VAL A 136 0.30 6.32 -2.23
N LEU A 137 1.10 7.38 -2.16
CA LEU A 137 1.72 7.86 -0.92
C LEU A 137 0.65 8.29 0.09
N VAL A 138 -0.28 9.16 -0.31
CA VAL A 138 -1.35 9.66 0.56
C VAL A 138 -2.26 8.50 0.98
N SER A 139 -2.65 7.62 0.04
CA SER A 139 -3.45 6.43 0.36
C SER A 139 -2.72 5.49 1.33
N GLY A 140 -1.41 5.28 1.17
CA GLY A 140 -0.61 4.49 2.10
C GLY A 140 -0.54 5.11 3.51
N ILE A 141 -0.45 6.44 3.60
CA ILE A 141 -0.48 7.17 4.88
C ILE A 141 -1.84 7.00 5.54
N VAL A 142 -2.93 7.27 4.82
CA VAL A 142 -4.31 7.11 5.32
C VAL A 142 -4.53 5.69 5.82
N PHE A 143 -4.11 4.69 5.04
CA PHE A 143 -4.19 3.28 5.41
C PHE A 143 -3.43 3.00 6.71
N ALA A 144 -2.14 3.36 6.77
CA ALA A 144 -1.30 3.05 7.92
C ALA A 144 -1.74 3.76 9.21
N TRP A 145 -2.33 4.95 9.12
CA TRP A 145 -2.86 5.69 10.27
C TRP A 145 -4.18 5.13 10.78
N THR A 146 -5.04 4.70 9.86
CA THR A 146 -6.36 4.15 10.16
C THR A 146 -6.26 2.72 10.66
N ALA A 147 -5.54 1.85 9.95
CA ALA A 147 -5.47 0.43 10.25
C ALA A 147 -4.59 0.07 11.46
N LEU A 148 -3.55 0.88 11.75
CA LEU A 148 -2.47 0.48 12.66
C LEU A 148 -2.35 1.40 13.90
N LYS A 149 -2.04 0.77 15.02
CA LYS A 149 -1.66 1.42 16.28
C LYS A 149 -0.25 0.98 16.71
N ARG A 150 0.40 1.81 17.55
CA ARG A 150 1.65 1.39 18.21
C ARG A 150 1.35 0.15 19.05
N GLY A 151 2.23 -0.85 18.97
CA GLY A 151 2.17 -2.03 19.83
C GLY A 151 2.39 -1.66 21.29
N THR A 152 1.91 -2.49 22.19
CA THR A 152 2.18 -2.36 23.62
C THR A 152 3.69 -2.53 23.85
N PRO A 153 4.33 -1.68 24.69
CA PRO A 153 5.72 -1.91 25.08
C PRO A 153 5.86 -3.32 25.67
N PRO A 154 6.96 -4.04 25.40
CA PRO A 154 7.20 -5.32 26.05
C PRO A 154 7.24 -5.11 27.57
N GLN A 155 6.66 -6.03 28.33
CA GLN A 155 6.71 -5.91 29.78
C GLN A 155 8.11 -6.29 30.28
N PRO A 156 8.57 -5.74 31.42
CA PRO A 156 9.87 -6.09 32.01
C PRO A 156 10.08 -7.61 32.16
N GLU A 157 8.98 -8.35 32.37
CA GLU A 157 8.98 -9.81 32.52
C GLU A 157 9.34 -10.55 31.21
N ASP A 158 9.02 -9.98 30.04
CA ASP A 158 9.39 -10.55 28.74
C ASP A 158 10.93 -10.56 28.54
N TYR A 159 11.65 -9.68 29.25
CA TYR A 159 13.11 -9.58 29.17
C TYR A 159 13.86 -10.54 30.10
N ARG A 160 13.19 -11.17 31.07
CA ARG A 160 13.85 -12.10 32.03
C ARG A 160 14.48 -13.31 31.34
N HIS A 161 13.98 -13.69 30.17
CA HIS A 161 14.49 -14.83 29.40
C HIS A 161 15.53 -14.44 28.33
N ASP A 162 15.66 -13.14 28.02
CA ASP A 162 16.52 -12.62 26.94
C ASP A 162 17.87 -12.08 27.45
N VAL A 163 18.07 -11.98 28.77
CA VAL A 163 19.39 -11.74 29.37
C VAL A 163 20.11 -13.08 29.54
N GLN A 164 21.07 -13.36 28.64
CA GLN A 164 22.05 -14.40 28.89
C GLN A 164 22.74 -14.11 30.23
N PRO A 165 22.85 -15.07 31.15
CA PRO A 165 23.68 -14.88 32.34
C PRO A 165 25.10 -14.66 31.84
N PHE A 166 25.63 -13.46 32.06
CA PHE A 166 27.04 -13.17 31.83
C PHE A 166 27.84 -14.19 32.66
N ARG A 167 28.52 -15.11 31.98
CA ARG A 167 29.52 -16.00 32.58
C ARG A 167 30.89 -15.35 32.45
#